data_AF-A0A8K1CFI1-F1
#
_entry.id   AF-A0A8K1CFI1-F1
#
_cell.length_a   1.000
_cell.length_b   1.000
_cell.length_c   1.000
_cell.angle_alpha   90.00
_cell.angle_beta   90.00
_cell.angle_gamma   90.00
#
_symmetry.space_group_name_H-M   'P 1'
#
loop_
_entity.id
_entity.type
_entity.pdbx_description
1 polymer ?
#
loop_
_entity_poly.entity_id
_entity_poly.type
_entity_poly.pdbx_seq_one_letter_code
_entity_poly.pdbx_strand_id
1 'polypeptide(L)'
;MYSSWSTDLREYHAHQRKIVRHFAPHIPDEVLTPLERRYLIVGVTRIVVVFLVPTTVIILRHLWFWKTPVFILVAVISLVELVMAFYRYLVLWPEGREMRWGYWLDIEIAEDCYKLKILGYYHRKIAKFTGRFPSTMPSSEIRRHYRRRGITMSALFTVAYGILLTLLARAGEAKPILIWVLFLLTIGSGMVVFRFIKMHYIELPQVLILRDHPDFALPEVPHAEAIPFARPVESYQATQHATSSNGDTENSSATAL
;
A
#
# COMPACT_ATOMS: atom_id res chain seq x y z
N MET A 1 12.69 32.26 15.35
CA MET A 1 13.43 31.08 15.88
C MET A 1 12.52 29.90 16.26
N TYR A 2 11.19 30.07 16.43
CA TYR A 2 10.25 28.97 16.70
C TYR A 2 9.80 28.16 15.46
N SER A 3 9.96 28.68 14.24
CA SER A 3 9.47 27.99 13.03
C SER A 3 10.31 26.76 12.67
N SER A 4 11.64 26.80 12.79
CA SER A 4 12.51 25.66 12.46
C SER A 4 12.20 24.44 13.33
N TRP A 5 12.14 24.63 14.65
CA TRP A 5 11.79 23.58 15.61
C TRP A 5 10.43 22.91 15.33
N SER A 6 9.42 23.72 15.00
CA SER A 6 8.08 23.18 14.67
C SER A 6 8.05 22.43 13.34
N THR A 7 8.97 22.74 12.43
CA THR A 7 9.10 22.09 11.12
C THR A 7 9.83 20.76 11.30
N ASP A 8 10.92 20.75 12.06
CA ASP A 8 11.72 19.56 12.39
C ASP A 8 10.86 18.50 13.12
N LEU A 9 10.00 18.92 14.06
CA LEU A 9 9.10 17.99 14.76
C LEU A 9 8.05 17.37 13.82
N ARG A 10 7.50 18.16 12.91
CA ARG A 10 6.51 17.66 11.92
C ARG A 10 7.14 16.69 10.94
N GLU A 11 8.36 16.98 10.49
CA GLU A 11 9.13 16.11 9.62
C GLU A 11 9.49 14.80 10.31
N TYR A 12 9.91 14.87 11.57
CA TYR A 12 10.16 13.70 12.41
C TYR A 12 8.91 12.80 12.51
N HIS A 13 7.75 13.36 12.90
CA HIS A 13 6.52 12.57 12.96
C HIS A 13 6.06 12.06 11.59
N ALA A 14 6.33 12.79 10.50
CA ALA A 14 6.04 12.33 9.14
C ALA A 14 6.91 11.12 8.76
N HIS A 15 8.18 11.15 9.16
CA HIS A 15 9.12 10.05 8.97
C HIS A 15 8.75 8.82 9.81
N GLN A 16 8.43 8.99 11.10
CA GLN A 16 7.94 7.89 11.95
C GLN A 16 6.73 7.18 11.32
N ARG A 17 5.72 7.97 10.89
CA ARG A 17 4.54 7.42 10.20
C ARG A 17 4.90 6.73 8.90
N LYS A 18 5.90 7.22 8.17
CA LYS A 18 6.39 6.59 6.93
C LYS A 18 7.00 5.22 7.25
N ILE A 19 7.86 5.12 8.27
CA ILE A 19 8.48 3.87 8.70
C ILE A 19 7.42 2.84 9.10
N VAL A 20 6.49 3.21 10.00
CA VAL A 20 5.40 2.33 10.46
C VAL A 20 4.49 1.88 9.30
N ARG A 21 4.23 2.73 8.30
CA ARG A 21 3.45 2.33 7.11
C ARG A 21 4.18 1.34 6.20
N HIS A 22 5.50 1.48 6.05
CA HIS A 22 6.31 0.57 5.25
C HIS A 22 6.51 -0.77 5.97
N PHE A 23 6.76 -0.70 7.28
CA PHE A 23 7.11 -1.81 8.15
C PHE A 23 6.11 -1.84 9.30
N ALA A 24 5.02 -2.58 9.11
CA ALA A 24 3.99 -2.67 10.14
C ALA A 24 4.55 -3.36 11.39
N PRO A 25 4.40 -2.77 12.59
CA PRO A 25 4.94 -3.32 13.84
C PRO A 25 4.34 -4.69 14.17
N HIS A 26 3.06 -4.88 13.81
CA HIS A 26 2.28 -6.11 13.94
C HIS A 26 2.80 -7.30 13.10
N ILE A 27 3.79 -7.09 12.22
CA ILE A 27 4.41 -8.18 11.45
C ILE A 27 5.75 -8.53 12.11
N PRO A 28 5.99 -9.81 12.46
CA PRO A 28 7.24 -10.23 13.11
C PRO A 28 8.44 -10.10 12.16
N ASP A 29 9.61 -9.82 12.73
CA ASP A 29 10.87 -9.62 11.99
C ASP A 29 11.29 -10.82 11.14
N GLU A 30 10.98 -12.02 11.63
CA GLU A 30 11.25 -13.28 10.95
C GLU A 30 10.55 -13.38 9.59
N VAL A 31 9.39 -12.73 9.47
CA VAL A 31 8.61 -12.68 8.24
C VAL A 31 8.95 -11.44 7.43
N LEU A 32 9.23 -10.32 8.09
CA LEU A 32 9.49 -9.04 7.43
C LEU A 32 10.86 -9.03 6.73
N THR A 33 11.89 -9.61 7.34
CA THR A 33 13.24 -9.72 6.75
C THR A 33 13.25 -10.42 5.38
N PRO A 34 12.69 -11.65 5.22
CA PRO A 34 12.66 -12.30 3.92
C PRO A 34 11.74 -11.58 2.92
N LEU A 35 10.69 -10.89 3.39
CA LEU A 35 9.83 -10.08 2.51
C LEU A 35 10.56 -8.86 1.94
N GLU A 36 11.37 -8.15 2.73
CA GLU A 36 12.14 -7.01 2.23
C GLU A 36 13.27 -7.44 1.29
N ARG A 37 13.91 -8.60 1.54
CA ARG A 37 14.83 -9.22 0.57
C ARG A 37 14.12 -9.53 -0.75
N ARG A 38 12.92 -10.12 -0.69
CA ARG A 38 12.11 -10.37 -1.89
C ARG A 38 11.72 -9.08 -2.58
N TYR A 39 11.40 -8.01 -1.85
CA TYR A 39 11.11 -6.70 -2.43
C TYR A 39 12.29 -6.18 -3.25
N LEU A 40 13.50 -6.23 -2.69
CA LEU A 40 14.72 -5.84 -3.40
C LEU A 40 14.94 -6.71 -4.65
N ILE A 41 14.88 -8.03 -4.51
CA ILE A 41 15.10 -8.98 -5.62
C ILE A 41 14.08 -8.73 -6.73
N VAL A 42 12.79 -8.59 -6.40
CA VAL A 42 11.73 -8.31 -7.38
C VAL A 42 11.95 -6.95 -8.04
N GLY A 43 12.39 -5.93 -7.30
CA GLY A 43 12.71 -4.61 -7.84
C GLY A 43 13.88 -4.64 -8.83
N VAL A 44 15.00 -5.26 -8.46
CA VAL A 44 16.17 -5.41 -9.33
C VAL A 44 15.86 -6.28 -10.54
N THR A 45 15.19 -7.41 -10.32
CA THR A 45 14.80 -8.32 -11.41
C THR A 45 13.84 -7.63 -12.39
N ARG A 46 12.95 -6.76 -11.90
CA ARG A 46 12.10 -5.93 -12.76
C ARG A 46 12.93 -5.03 -13.65
N ILE A 47 13.92 -4.32 -13.08
CA ILE A 47 14.76 -3.40 -13.83
C ILE A 47 15.50 -4.16 -14.95
N VAL A 48 16.08 -5.32 -14.63
CA VAL A 48 16.79 -6.15 -15.60
C VAL A 48 15.86 -6.67 -16.70
N VAL A 49 14.77 -7.34 -16.32
CA VAL A 49 13.91 -8.05 -17.28
C VAL A 49 13.03 -7.10 -18.07
N VAL A 50 12.49 -6.05 -17.45
CA VAL A 50 11.54 -5.15 -18.11
C VAL A 50 12.27 -4.08 -18.92
N PHE A 51 13.37 -3.53 -18.42
CA PHE A 51 14.05 -2.42 -19.09
C PHE A 51 15.34 -2.86 -19.78
N LEU A 52 16.30 -3.44 -19.07
CA LEU A 52 17.61 -3.74 -19.67
C LEU A 52 17.50 -4.75 -20.81
N VAL A 53 16.78 -5.86 -20.64
CA VAL A 53 16.70 -6.91 -21.67
C VAL A 53 16.08 -6.41 -22.98
N PRO A 54 14.92 -5.73 -23.01
CA PRO A 54 14.39 -5.18 -24.26
C PRO A 54 15.29 -4.09 -24.86
N THR A 55 15.91 -3.26 -24.01
CA THR A 55 16.82 -2.21 -24.48
C THR A 55 18.09 -2.77 -25.11
N THR A 56 18.70 -3.82 -24.53
CA THR A 56 19.89 -4.46 -25.12
C THR A 56 19.57 -5.13 -26.45
N VAL A 57 18.41 -5.80 -26.56
CA VAL A 57 17.94 -6.39 -27.83
C VAL A 57 17.84 -5.34 -28.93
N ILE A 58 17.32 -4.15 -28.62
CA ILE A 58 17.25 -3.06 -29.61
C ILE A 58 18.63 -2.53 -29.94
N ILE A 59 19.46 -2.20 -28.95
CA ILE A 59 20.78 -1.60 -29.18
C ILE A 59 21.66 -2.51 -30.05
N LEU A 60 21.60 -3.83 -29.84
CA LEU A 60 22.36 -4.81 -30.63
C LEU A 60 21.93 -4.87 -32.10
N ARG A 61 20.72 -4.43 -32.44
CA ARG A 61 20.18 -4.43 -33.82
C ARG A 61 20.14 -3.04 -34.44
N HIS A 62 19.98 -2.01 -33.62
CA HIS A 62 19.60 -0.65 -33.99
C HIS A 62 20.43 0.37 -33.22
N LEU A 63 21.66 0.59 -33.69
CA LEU A 63 22.61 1.54 -33.11
C LEU A 63 22.12 3.01 -33.14
N TRP A 64 21.01 3.35 -33.77
CA TRP A 64 20.44 4.70 -33.65
C TRP A 64 19.70 4.90 -32.32
N PHE A 65 19.32 3.82 -31.63
CA PHE A 65 18.47 3.87 -30.44
C PHE A 65 19.12 4.59 -29.24
N TRP A 66 20.44 4.47 -29.05
CA TRP A 66 21.13 5.12 -27.92
C TRP A 66 21.10 6.65 -28.00
N LYS A 67 20.87 7.22 -29.19
CA LYS A 67 20.73 8.67 -29.40
C LYS A 67 19.31 9.18 -29.12
N THR A 68 18.38 8.28 -28.80
CA THR A 68 16.97 8.67 -28.62
C THR A 68 16.71 9.17 -27.19
N PRO A 69 15.81 10.14 -27.01
CA PRO A 69 15.40 10.59 -25.68
C PRO A 69 14.73 9.47 -24.86
N VAL A 70 14.14 8.47 -25.53
CA VAL A 70 13.52 7.32 -24.86
C VAL A 70 14.55 6.47 -24.14
N PHE A 71 15.74 6.26 -24.72
CA PHE A 71 16.83 5.55 -24.04
C PHE A 71 17.23 6.27 -22.75
N ILE A 72 17.40 7.59 -22.81
CA ILE A 72 17.71 8.41 -21.63
C ILE A 72 16.61 8.28 -20.57
N LEU A 73 15.34 8.37 -20.98
CA LEU A 73 14.20 8.22 -20.07
C LEU A 73 14.19 6.84 -19.38
N VAL A 74 14.38 5.76 -20.14
CA VAL A 74 14.44 4.39 -19.59
C VAL A 74 15.61 4.24 -18.62
N ALA A 75 16.78 4.81 -18.94
CA ALA A 75 17.95 4.79 -18.07
C ALA A 75 17.70 5.55 -16.75
N VAL A 76 17.11 6.75 -16.82
CA VAL A 76 16.76 7.55 -15.64
C VAL A 76 15.73 6.82 -14.78
N ILE A 77 14.66 6.28 -15.38
CA ILE A 77 13.65 5.50 -14.65
C ILE A 77 14.30 4.30 -13.97
N SER A 78 15.15 3.56 -14.69
CA SER A 78 15.85 2.40 -14.13
C SER A 78 16.75 2.78 -12.96
N LEU A 79 17.48 3.90 -13.07
CA LEU A 79 18.34 4.42 -12.00
C LEU A 79 17.53 4.84 -10.77
N VAL A 80 16.45 5.61 -10.96
CA VAL A 80 15.59 6.06 -9.87
C VAL A 80 14.96 4.86 -9.15
N GLU A 81 14.47 3.87 -9.91
CA GLU A 81 13.91 2.65 -9.32
C GLU A 81 14.96 1.85 -8.54
N LEU A 82 16.19 1.77 -9.06
CA LEU A 82 17.32 1.11 -8.40
C LEU A 82 17.65 1.82 -7.09
N VAL A 83 17.84 3.13 -7.13
CA VAL A 83 18.14 3.97 -5.96
C VAL A 83 17.04 3.82 -4.91
N MET A 84 15.77 3.88 -5.30
CA MET A 84 14.65 3.73 -4.37
C MET A 84 14.59 2.33 -3.75
N ALA A 85 14.88 1.27 -4.51
CA ALA A 85 14.91 -0.09 -4.00
C ALA A 85 16.06 -0.29 -2.99
N PHE A 86 17.26 0.21 -3.31
CA PHE A 86 18.41 0.15 -2.41
C PHE A 86 18.23 1.04 -1.19
N TYR A 87 17.73 2.27 -1.35
CA TYR A 87 17.44 3.17 -0.23
C TYR A 87 16.46 2.51 0.76
N ARG A 88 15.41 1.86 0.26
CA ARG A 88 14.48 1.13 1.12
C ARG A 88 15.15 -0.01 1.87
N TYR A 89 16.00 -0.79 1.20
CA TYR A 89 16.61 -1.98 1.81
C TYR A 89 17.82 -1.67 2.71
N LEU A 90 18.62 -0.66 2.36
CA LEU A 90 19.86 -0.32 3.07
C LEU A 90 19.68 0.76 4.14
N VAL A 91 18.72 1.66 3.97
CA VAL A 91 18.51 2.77 4.92
C VAL A 91 17.24 2.56 5.71
N LEU A 92 16.09 2.47 5.04
CA LEU A 92 14.80 2.40 5.74
C LEU A 92 14.59 1.09 6.49
N TRP A 93 15.09 -0.03 5.96
CA TRP A 93 14.87 -1.34 6.58
C TRP A 93 15.63 -1.54 7.90
N PRO A 94 16.94 -1.23 8.02
CA PRO A 94 17.63 -1.28 9.30
C PRO A 94 16.95 -0.41 10.37
N GLU A 95 16.60 0.83 10.01
CA GLU A 95 15.87 1.74 10.89
C GLU A 95 14.50 1.16 11.29
N GLY A 96 13.74 0.64 10.32
CA GLY A 96 12.45 0.00 10.58
C GLY A 96 12.56 -1.26 11.42
N ARG A 97 13.68 -1.99 11.34
CA ARG A 97 13.91 -3.16 12.18
C ARG A 97 14.07 -2.75 13.65
N GLU A 98 14.87 -1.73 13.90
CA GLU A 98 15.23 -1.30 15.27
C GLU A 98 14.14 -0.41 15.90
N MET A 99 13.62 0.55 15.14
CA MET A 99 12.85 1.66 15.70
C MET A 99 11.34 1.53 15.50
N ARG A 100 10.81 0.62 14.66
CA ARG A 100 9.37 0.61 14.33
C ARG A 100 8.45 0.45 15.55
N TRP A 101 8.87 -0.32 16.54
CA TRP A 101 8.10 -0.53 17.77
C TRP A 101 8.15 0.70 18.66
N GLY A 102 9.33 1.33 18.80
CA GLY A 102 9.47 2.62 19.47
C GLY A 102 8.60 3.70 18.81
N TYR A 103 8.62 3.80 17.48
CA TYR A 103 7.78 4.73 16.74
C TYR A 103 6.29 4.44 16.88
N TRP A 104 5.89 3.17 16.94
CA TRP A 104 4.49 2.81 17.20
C TRP A 104 4.04 3.27 18.58
N LEU A 105 4.86 3.00 19.61
CA LEU A 105 4.58 3.40 20.98
C LEU A 105 4.54 4.94 21.12
N ASP A 106 5.50 5.64 20.52
CA ASP A 106 5.51 7.11 20.49
C ASP A 106 4.24 7.66 19.84
N ILE A 107 3.77 7.06 18.75
CA ILE A 107 2.54 7.46 18.06
C ILE A 107 1.31 7.18 18.91
N GLU A 108 1.31 6.09 19.68
CA GLU A 108 0.24 5.74 20.60
C GLU A 108 0.17 6.71 21.79
N ILE A 109 1.31 7.15 22.31
CA ILE A 109 1.40 8.13 23.40
C ILE A 109 1.10 9.55 22.91
N ALA A 110 1.54 9.91 21.70
CA ALA A 110 1.53 11.29 21.21
C ALA A 110 0.19 11.79 20.64
N GLU A 111 -0.86 10.96 20.58
CA GLU A 111 -2.31 11.28 20.39
C GLU A 111 -3.03 10.19 19.57
N ASP A 112 -4.26 9.85 19.98
CA ASP A 112 -5.12 8.85 19.32
C ASP A 112 -5.36 9.11 17.82
N CYS A 113 -5.35 10.38 17.38
CA CYS A 113 -5.68 10.73 16.00
C CYS A 113 -4.67 10.17 14.97
N TYR A 114 -3.38 10.08 15.32
CA TYR A 114 -2.35 9.56 14.44
C TYR A 114 -2.38 8.03 14.37
N LYS A 115 -2.61 7.38 15.52
CA LYS A 115 -2.86 5.94 15.61
C LYS A 115 -4.05 5.56 14.72
N LEU A 116 -5.18 6.26 14.84
CA LEU A 116 -6.37 6.03 14.00
C LEU A 116 -6.08 6.20 12.50
N LYS A 117 -5.25 7.19 12.12
CA LYS A 117 -4.87 7.40 10.72
C LYS A 117 -4.05 6.24 10.14
N ILE A 118 -3.17 5.64 10.95
CA ILE A 118 -2.37 4.47 10.56
C ILE A 118 -3.21 3.20 10.56
N LEU A 119 -4.03 3.01 11.60
CA LEU A 119 -4.93 1.87 11.69
C LEU A 119 -5.93 1.87 10.53
N GLY A 120 -6.50 3.03 10.19
CA GLY A 120 -7.34 3.22 9.01
C GLY A 120 -6.60 3.00 7.69
N TYR A 121 -5.29 3.27 7.63
CA TYR A 121 -4.47 2.89 6.47
C TYR A 121 -4.36 1.37 6.34
N TYR A 122 -4.13 0.64 7.43
CA TYR A 122 -4.10 -0.82 7.40
C TYR A 122 -5.47 -1.42 7.07
N HIS A 123 -6.56 -0.92 7.65
CA HIS A 123 -7.91 -1.35 7.30
C HIS A 123 -8.21 -1.15 5.80
N ARG A 124 -7.87 0.01 5.22
CA ARG A 124 -8.00 0.23 3.77
C ARG A 124 -7.11 -0.72 2.96
N LYS A 125 -5.89 -1.00 3.42
CA LYS A 125 -4.96 -1.93 2.77
C LYS A 125 -5.51 -3.36 2.80
N ILE A 126 -6.08 -3.79 3.93
CA ILE A 126 -6.74 -5.09 4.10
C ILE A 126 -7.98 -5.14 3.20
N ALA A 127 -8.92 -4.21 3.33
CA ALA A 127 -10.16 -4.16 2.57
C ALA A 127 -9.94 -4.14 1.04
N LYS A 128 -8.86 -3.51 0.54
CA LYS A 128 -8.51 -3.54 -0.88
C LYS A 128 -8.29 -4.95 -1.43
N PHE A 129 -7.77 -5.87 -0.61
CA PHE A 129 -7.50 -7.26 -0.99
C PHE A 129 -8.58 -8.22 -0.48
N THR A 130 -9.13 -7.98 0.70
CA THR A 130 -10.03 -8.94 1.35
C THR A 130 -11.48 -8.50 1.40
N GLY A 131 -11.79 -7.23 1.07
CA GLY A 131 -13.14 -6.67 1.22
C GLY A 131 -14.21 -7.26 0.30
N ARG A 132 -13.84 -8.14 -0.64
CA ARG A 132 -14.77 -8.92 -1.47
C ARG A 132 -15.07 -10.31 -0.90
N PHE A 133 -14.34 -10.73 0.13
CA PHE A 133 -14.50 -12.03 0.76
C PHE A 133 -15.24 -11.89 2.09
N PRO A 134 -16.02 -12.91 2.49
CA PRO A 134 -16.62 -12.94 3.83
C PRO A 134 -15.54 -12.81 4.92
N SER A 135 -15.87 -12.16 6.03
CA SER A 135 -14.96 -12.03 7.19
C SER A 135 -14.53 -13.39 7.75
N THR A 136 -15.42 -14.39 7.68
CA THR A 136 -15.23 -15.78 8.13
C THR A 136 -14.33 -16.62 7.20
N MET A 137 -14.03 -16.14 5.99
CA MET A 137 -13.24 -16.92 5.04
C MET A 137 -11.77 -17.02 5.49
N PRO A 138 -11.19 -18.21 5.61
CA PRO A 138 -9.82 -18.35 6.09
C PRO A 138 -8.81 -17.74 5.10
N SER A 139 -7.73 -17.18 5.64
CA SER A 139 -6.67 -16.54 4.85
C SER A 139 -5.99 -17.49 3.83
N SER A 140 -6.06 -18.80 4.06
CA SER A 140 -5.60 -19.85 3.12
C SER A 140 -6.47 -19.92 1.85
N GLU A 141 -7.78 -19.78 1.96
CA GLU A 141 -8.70 -19.80 0.82
C GLU A 141 -8.59 -18.54 -0.03
N ILE A 142 -8.48 -17.37 0.62
CA ILE A 142 -8.21 -16.10 -0.07
C ILE A 142 -6.89 -16.20 -0.85
N ARG A 143 -5.85 -16.76 -0.24
CA ARG A 143 -4.56 -17.01 -0.90
C ARG A 143 -4.73 -17.91 -2.12
N ARG A 144 -5.52 -18.98 -2.01
CA ARG A 144 -5.81 -19.90 -3.13
C ARG A 144 -6.55 -19.20 -4.26
N HIS A 145 -7.53 -18.35 -3.95
CA HIS A 145 -8.26 -17.57 -4.95
C HIS A 145 -7.31 -16.65 -5.72
N TYR A 146 -6.48 -15.87 -5.01
CA TYR A 146 -5.50 -14.98 -5.65
C TYR A 146 -4.50 -15.76 -6.48
N ARG A 147 -3.96 -16.87 -5.96
CA ARG A 147 -3.03 -17.72 -6.70
C ARG A 147 -3.64 -18.23 -8.00
N ARG A 148 -4.88 -18.74 -7.98
CA ARG A 148 -5.54 -19.26 -9.18
C ARG A 148 -5.76 -18.16 -10.23
N ARG A 149 -6.28 -17.00 -9.82
CA ARG A 149 -6.54 -15.87 -10.72
C ARG A 149 -5.24 -15.24 -11.24
N GLY A 150 -4.25 -15.10 -10.37
CA GLY A 150 -2.96 -14.51 -10.66
C GLY A 150 -2.11 -15.35 -11.59
N ILE A 151 -2.12 -16.67 -11.44
CA ILE A 151 -1.38 -17.58 -12.33
C ILE A 151 -1.85 -17.44 -13.77
N THR A 152 -3.16 -17.44 -14.03
CA THR A 152 -3.67 -17.34 -15.41
C THR A 152 -3.24 -16.04 -16.09
N MET A 153 -3.41 -14.90 -15.42
CA MET A 153 -3.02 -13.60 -15.98
C MET A 153 -1.50 -13.48 -16.10
N SER A 154 -0.76 -13.90 -15.07
CA SER A 154 0.71 -13.87 -15.10
C SER A 154 1.25 -14.73 -16.24
N ALA A 155 0.70 -15.93 -16.47
CA ALA A 155 1.11 -16.81 -17.56
C ALA A 155 0.83 -16.17 -18.92
N LEU A 156 -0.36 -15.61 -19.13
CA LEU A 156 -0.73 -14.93 -20.37
C LEU A 156 0.25 -13.79 -20.73
N PHE A 157 0.53 -12.90 -19.78
CA PHE A 157 1.45 -11.79 -19.99
C PHE A 157 2.93 -12.23 -20.09
N THR A 158 3.31 -13.33 -19.44
CA THR A 158 4.66 -13.89 -19.59
C THR A 158 4.87 -14.45 -21.00
N VAL A 159 3.88 -15.19 -21.54
CA VAL A 159 3.91 -15.68 -22.92
C VAL A 159 3.90 -14.51 -23.90
N ALA A 160 3.03 -13.52 -23.70
CA ALA A 160 2.99 -12.32 -24.53
C ALA A 160 4.33 -11.57 -24.51
N TYR A 161 4.96 -11.41 -23.34
CA TYR A 161 6.29 -10.80 -23.21
C TYR A 161 7.33 -11.55 -24.03
N GLY A 162 7.37 -12.89 -23.94
CA GLY A 162 8.31 -13.70 -24.73
C GLY A 162 8.10 -13.59 -26.23
N ILE A 163 6.84 -13.61 -26.69
CA ILE A 163 6.49 -13.44 -28.11
C ILE A 163 6.90 -12.03 -28.59
N LEU A 164 6.57 -10.98 -27.84
CA LEU A 164 6.91 -9.62 -28.22
C LEU A 164 8.42 -9.38 -28.24
N LEU A 165 9.15 -9.91 -27.25
CA LEU A 165 10.62 -9.81 -27.20
C LEU A 165 11.27 -10.55 -28.37
N THR A 166 10.77 -11.74 -28.73
CA THR A 166 11.31 -12.50 -29.87
C THR A 166 11.00 -11.83 -31.21
N LEU A 167 9.80 -11.25 -31.36
CA LEU A 167 9.46 -10.42 -32.52
C LEU A 167 10.36 -9.19 -32.60
N LEU A 168 10.59 -8.50 -31.49
CA LEU A 168 11.50 -7.35 -31.40
C LEU A 168 12.93 -7.73 -31.80
N ALA A 169 13.42 -8.88 -31.34
CA ALA A 169 14.76 -9.37 -31.69
C ALA A 169 14.92 -9.75 -33.18
N ARG A 170 13.81 -10.09 -33.85
CA ARG A 170 13.76 -10.42 -35.28
C ARG A 170 13.43 -9.22 -36.17
N ALA A 171 13.02 -8.08 -35.61
CA ALA A 171 12.63 -6.87 -36.33
C ALA A 171 13.84 -6.06 -36.84
N GLY A 172 14.76 -6.71 -37.57
CA GLY A 172 16.00 -6.10 -38.06
C GLY A 172 15.78 -5.04 -39.14
N GLU A 173 14.92 -5.32 -40.12
CA GLU A 173 14.61 -4.41 -41.24
C GLU A 173 13.21 -3.78 -41.14
N ALA A 174 12.58 -3.91 -39.97
CA ALA A 174 11.25 -3.37 -39.73
C ALA A 174 11.26 -1.83 -39.72
N LYS A 175 10.12 -1.24 -40.08
CA LYS A 175 9.90 0.21 -39.94
C LYS A 175 10.14 0.64 -38.48
N PRO A 176 10.78 1.80 -38.22
CA PRO A 176 11.06 2.28 -36.86
C PRO A 176 9.84 2.31 -35.95
N ILE A 177 8.67 2.67 -36.49
CA ILE A 177 7.39 2.69 -35.75
C ILE A 177 7.04 1.31 -35.19
N LEU A 178 7.24 0.23 -35.96
CA LEU A 178 6.96 -1.13 -35.49
C LEU A 178 7.90 -1.54 -34.36
N ILE A 179 9.18 -1.16 -34.44
CA ILE A 179 10.17 -1.41 -33.38
C ILE A 179 9.75 -0.71 -32.09
N TRP A 180 9.30 0.55 -32.17
CA TRP A 180 8.77 1.28 -31.01
C TRP A 180 7.54 0.63 -30.40
N VAL A 181 6.58 0.21 -31.23
CA VAL A 181 5.37 -0.46 -30.76
C VAL A 181 5.72 -1.78 -30.06
N LEU A 182 6.58 -2.60 -30.65
CA LEU A 182 7.03 -3.85 -30.06
C LEU A 182 7.80 -3.62 -28.74
N PHE A 183 8.65 -2.59 -28.67
CA PHE A 183 9.36 -2.21 -27.45
C PHE A 183 8.42 -1.83 -26.31
N LEU A 184 7.47 -0.92 -26.58
CA LEU A 184 6.50 -0.45 -25.59
C LEU A 184 5.58 -1.58 -25.13
N LEU A 185 5.13 -2.44 -26.05
CA LEU A 185 4.34 -3.62 -25.71
C LEU A 185 5.14 -4.61 -24.86
N THR A 186 6.43 -4.82 -25.15
CA THR A 186 7.30 -5.69 -24.37
C THR A 186 7.46 -5.16 -22.93
N ILE A 187 7.77 -3.86 -22.78
CA ILE A 187 7.86 -3.20 -21.47
C ILE A 187 6.51 -3.29 -20.73
N GLY A 188 5.41 -2.94 -21.41
CA GLY A 188 4.07 -2.97 -20.83
C GLY A 188 3.69 -4.36 -20.32
N SER A 189 3.95 -5.39 -21.12
CA SER A 189 3.70 -6.79 -20.72
C SER A 189 4.56 -7.17 -19.50
N GLY A 190 5.85 -6.82 -19.52
CA GLY A 190 6.75 -7.06 -18.39
C GLY A 190 6.27 -6.36 -17.10
N MET A 191 5.86 -5.10 -17.19
CA MET A 191 5.32 -4.34 -16.05
C MET A 191 4.10 -5.01 -15.42
N VAL A 192 3.20 -5.58 -16.23
CA VAL A 192 2.04 -6.33 -15.74
C VAL A 192 2.46 -7.60 -15.00
N VAL A 193 3.42 -8.37 -15.53
CA VAL A 193 3.95 -9.57 -14.87
C VAL A 193 4.54 -9.20 -13.50
N PHE A 194 5.40 -8.18 -13.43
CA PHE A 194 6.00 -7.76 -12.17
C PHE A 194 5.01 -7.14 -11.18
N ARG A 195 3.93 -6.51 -11.67
CA ARG A 195 2.81 -6.07 -10.82
C ARG A 195 2.16 -7.26 -10.12
N PHE A 196 1.92 -8.36 -10.85
CA PHE A 196 1.37 -9.58 -10.27
C PHE A 196 2.36 -10.26 -9.33
N ILE A 197 3.64 -10.36 -9.69
CA ILE A 197 4.68 -10.92 -8.81
C ILE A 197 4.73 -10.14 -7.49
N LYS A 198 4.84 -8.81 -7.54
CA LYS A 198 4.84 -7.95 -6.36
C LYS A 198 3.58 -8.15 -5.51
N MET A 199 2.42 -8.21 -6.15
CA MET A 199 1.15 -8.43 -5.47
C MET A 199 1.12 -9.76 -4.71
N HIS A 200 1.56 -10.86 -5.34
CA HIS A 200 1.42 -12.21 -4.78
C HIS A 200 2.49 -12.57 -3.76
N TYR A 201 3.73 -12.11 -3.97
CA TYR A 201 4.87 -12.51 -3.13
C TYR A 201 5.20 -11.51 -2.02
N ILE A 202 4.69 -10.27 -2.11
CA ILE A 202 5.02 -9.21 -1.14
C ILE A 202 3.74 -8.64 -0.51
N GLU A 203 2.81 -8.13 -1.31
CA GLU A 203 1.64 -7.42 -0.77
C GLU A 203 0.64 -8.38 -0.10
N LEU A 204 0.32 -9.51 -0.75
CA LEU A 204 -0.65 -10.48 -0.25
C LEU A 204 -0.23 -11.13 1.08
N PRO A 205 1.00 -11.63 1.27
CA PRO A 205 1.42 -12.19 2.55
C PRO A 205 1.33 -11.18 3.69
N GLN A 206 1.77 -9.93 3.46
CA GLN A 206 1.66 -8.86 4.45
C GLN A 206 0.22 -8.59 4.86
N VAL A 207 -0.71 -8.55 3.89
CA VAL A 207 -2.11 -8.28 4.15
C VAL A 207 -2.79 -9.42 4.91
N LEU A 208 -2.47 -10.67 4.58
CA LEU A 208 -3.04 -11.82 5.28
C LEU A 208 -2.58 -11.86 6.75
N ILE A 209 -1.29 -11.60 7.02
CA ILE A 209 -0.79 -11.52 8.40
C ILE A 209 -1.46 -10.38 9.17
N LEU A 210 -1.59 -9.21 8.54
CA LEU A 210 -2.27 -8.07 9.18
C LEU A 210 -3.74 -8.35 9.44
N ARG A 211 -4.43 -9.07 8.55
CA ARG A 211 -5.84 -9.44 8.74
C ARG A 211 -6.02 -10.41 9.92
N ASP A 212 -5.12 -11.37 10.05
CA ASP A 212 -5.21 -12.42 11.08
C ASP A 212 -4.75 -11.91 12.46
N HIS A 213 -4.17 -10.70 12.56
CA HIS A 213 -3.71 -10.12 13.80
C HIS A 213 -4.87 -9.60 14.66
N PRO A 214 -4.86 -9.78 16.00
CA PRO A 214 -6.00 -9.48 16.88
C PRO A 214 -6.52 -8.04 16.78
N ASP A 215 -5.63 -7.06 16.60
CA ASP A 215 -6.01 -5.64 16.45
C ASP A 215 -6.82 -5.32 15.18
N PHE A 216 -6.88 -6.25 14.21
CA PHE A 216 -7.57 -6.09 12.93
C PHE A 216 -8.55 -7.23 12.63
N ALA A 217 -8.45 -8.35 13.35
CA ALA A 217 -9.43 -9.41 13.31
C ALA A 217 -10.74 -8.84 13.87
N LEU A 218 -11.79 -8.85 13.05
CA LEU A 218 -13.13 -8.51 13.55
C LEU A 218 -13.45 -9.52 14.65
N PRO A 219 -13.81 -9.09 15.87
CA PRO A 219 -14.32 -10.03 16.85
C PRO A 219 -15.51 -10.76 16.23
N GLU A 220 -15.56 -12.09 16.37
CA GLU A 220 -16.85 -12.75 16.46
C GLU A 220 -17.57 -12.02 17.58
N VAL A 221 -18.57 -11.20 17.26
CA VAL A 221 -19.38 -10.52 18.25
C VAL A 221 -20.41 -11.56 18.71
N PRO A 222 -20.32 -12.15 19.91
CA PRO A 222 -21.54 -12.55 20.57
C PRO A 222 -22.25 -11.24 20.93
N HIS A 223 -23.48 -11.10 20.44
CA HIS A 223 -24.46 -10.06 20.74
C HIS A 223 -24.12 -8.94 21.74
N ALA A 224 -24.39 -7.71 21.30
CA ALA A 224 -24.72 -6.49 22.07
C ALA A 224 -23.59 -5.60 22.62
N GLU A 225 -23.72 -4.32 22.25
CA GLU A 225 -23.38 -3.09 22.99
C GLU A 225 -21.94 -2.81 23.42
N ALA A 226 -21.30 -1.88 22.70
CA ALA A 226 -21.08 -0.50 23.16
C ALA A 226 -20.18 0.19 22.13
N ILE A 227 -20.72 1.17 21.42
CA ILE A 227 -19.95 2.07 20.57
C ILE A 227 -19.04 2.88 21.52
N PRO A 228 -17.70 2.77 21.48
CA PRO A 228 -16.83 3.53 22.39
C PRO A 228 -16.79 5.03 22.07
N PHE A 229 -17.52 5.47 21.04
CA PHE A 229 -17.50 6.81 20.47
C PHE A 229 -18.52 7.78 21.09
N ALA A 230 -19.21 7.41 22.16
CA ALA A 230 -20.03 8.34 22.94
C ALA A 230 -19.49 8.44 24.36
N ARG A 231 -18.36 9.12 24.56
CA ARG A 231 -18.20 9.83 25.84
C ARG A 231 -19.16 11.02 25.75
N PRO A 232 -20.26 11.05 26.53
CA PRO A 232 -21.08 12.25 26.60
C PRO A 232 -20.18 13.38 27.09
N VAL A 233 -20.05 14.43 26.27
CA VAL A 233 -19.42 15.66 26.71
C VAL A 233 -20.40 16.30 27.69
N GLU A 234 -20.01 16.41 28.97
CA GLU A 234 -20.85 16.97 30.05
C GLU A 234 -21.43 18.36 29.71
N SER A 235 -20.81 19.09 28.78
CA SER A 235 -21.24 20.43 28.36
C SER A 235 -22.61 20.49 27.68
N TYR A 236 -23.19 19.36 27.24
CA TYR A 236 -24.53 19.34 26.64
C TYR A 236 -25.66 19.02 27.65
N GLN A 237 -25.36 18.54 28.86
CA GLN A 237 -26.39 18.29 29.87
C GLN A 237 -26.85 19.56 30.61
N ALA A 238 -26.03 20.62 30.62
CA ALA A 238 -26.43 21.90 31.20
C ALA A 238 -27.58 22.56 30.43
N THR A 239 -27.73 22.29 29.13
CA THR A 239 -28.79 22.89 28.31
C THR A 239 -30.08 22.07 28.29
N GLN A 240 -30.07 20.80 28.70
CA GLN A 240 -31.28 19.98 28.77
C GLN A 240 -32.00 20.07 30.13
N HIS A 241 -31.29 20.39 31.22
CA HIS A 241 -31.92 20.63 32.52
C HIS A 241 -32.44 22.06 32.71
N ALA A 242 -31.99 23.03 31.91
CA ALA A 242 -32.48 24.42 32.00
C ALA A 242 -33.84 24.65 31.32
N THR A 243 -34.29 23.73 30.46
CA THR A 243 -35.53 23.89 29.68
C THR A 243 -36.70 23.09 30.22
N SER A 244 -36.52 22.28 31.27
CA SER A 244 -37.59 21.48 31.88
C SER A 244 -38.10 22.03 33.23
N SER A 245 -37.70 23.24 33.63
CA SER A 245 -38.10 23.82 34.94
C SER A 245 -38.89 25.14 34.86
N ASN A 246 -39.34 25.58 33.69
CA ASN A 246 -40.22 26.75 33.57
C ASN A 246 -41.45 26.40 32.74
N GLY A 247 -42.54 26.02 33.42
CA GLY A 247 -43.81 25.73 32.75
C GLY A 247 -44.92 25.20 33.65
N ASP A 248 -44.89 25.47 34.96
CA ASP A 248 -46.09 25.39 35.78
C ASP A 248 -46.70 26.79 35.93
N THR A 249 -48.02 26.79 36.18
CA THR A 249 -48.91 27.87 36.67
C THR A 249 -49.76 28.73 35.69
N GLU A 250 -51.07 28.57 35.90
CA GLU A 250 -52.19 29.53 35.82
C GLU A 250 -52.81 29.92 34.46
N ASN A 251 -54.00 29.36 34.17
CA ASN A 251 -55.24 30.08 34.50
C ASN A 251 -56.51 29.23 34.32
N SER A 252 -57.26 29.11 35.42
CA SER A 252 -58.62 28.61 35.51
C SER A 252 -59.59 29.81 35.51
N SER A 253 -60.66 29.76 34.72
CA SER A 253 -62.00 30.35 34.94
C SER A 253 -62.83 30.22 33.64
N ALA A 254 -63.80 29.29 33.58
CA ALA A 254 -65.26 29.52 33.64
C ALA A 254 -65.83 30.23 32.38
N THR A 255 -66.92 29.82 31.73
CA THR A 255 -68.26 29.47 32.27
C THR A 255 -69.15 28.90 31.13
N ALA A 256 -70.19 28.18 31.51
CA ALA A 256 -71.27 27.58 30.73
C ALA A 256 -72.04 28.52 29.77
N LEU A 257 -72.42 27.99 28.60
CA LEU A 257 -73.80 27.65 28.18
C LEU A 257 -73.77 26.86 26.87
#